data_AF-A0A518IQM0-F1
#
_entry.id   AF-A0A518IQM0-F1
#
_cell.length_a   1.000
_cell.length_b   1.000
_cell.length_c   1.000
_cell.angle_alpha   90.00
_cell.angle_beta   90.00
_cell.angle_gamma   90.00
#
_symmetry.space_group_name_H-M   'P 1'
#
loop_
_entity.id
_entity.type
_entity.pdbx_description
1 polymer ?
#
loop_
_entity_poly.entity_id
_entity_poly.type
_entity_poly.pdbx_seq_one_letter_code
_entity_poly.pdbx_strand_id
1 'polypeptide(L)'
;MKVWTPHHPGTFPLTAPNLIVDASRSIYYRNLQYRSAIHELHRRLQGETQFLWCLTSQNTFQRHCESIDLIEWDLDVPNTQILTLYREDAWENIYHGRSSDWDATFTETVAENVGALVRVPIAPSWATPHWIPVKYPTHG
;
A
#
# COMPACT_ATOMS: atom_id res chain seq x y z
N MET A 1 2.09 -12.08 -9.41
CA MET A 1 2.56 -12.03 -8.00
C MET A 1 1.36 -11.70 -7.17
N LYS A 2 1.11 -12.50 -6.13
CA LYS A 2 0.01 -12.23 -5.20
C LYS A 2 0.39 -11.12 -4.24
N VAL A 3 -0.41 -10.07 -4.20
CA VAL A 3 -0.30 -8.96 -3.26
C VAL A 3 -1.67 -8.58 -2.73
N TRP A 4 -1.70 -7.93 -1.56
CA TRP A 4 -2.93 -7.63 -0.82
C TRP A 4 -3.03 -6.15 -0.52
N THR A 5 -4.21 -5.57 -0.65
CA THR A 5 -4.43 -4.16 -0.29
C THR A 5 -5.82 -3.96 0.35
N PRO A 6 -5.92 -3.20 1.45
CA PRO A 6 -7.18 -2.91 2.11
C PRO A 6 -7.80 -1.69 1.45
N HIS A 7 -9.07 -1.81 1.08
CA HIS A 7 -9.84 -0.68 0.61
C HIS A 7 -11.14 -0.54 1.39
N HIS A 8 -11.47 0.70 1.67
CA HIS A 8 -12.79 1.06 2.11
C HIS A 8 -13.74 1.04 0.88
N PRO A 9 -14.76 0.17 0.85
CA PRO A 9 -15.62 -0.02 -0.33
C PRO A 9 -16.31 1.26 -0.80
N GLY A 10 -16.59 2.20 0.09
CA GLY A 10 -17.22 3.49 -0.22
C GLY A 10 -16.29 4.62 -0.69
N THR A 11 -14.96 4.47 -0.67
CA THR A 11 -14.04 5.59 -1.00
C THR A 11 -13.14 5.31 -2.20
N PHE A 12 -12.90 4.04 -2.57
CA PHE A 12 -11.97 3.71 -3.64
C PHE A 12 -12.42 2.51 -4.48
N PRO A 13 -13.05 2.73 -5.65
CA PRO A 13 -13.24 1.66 -6.63
C PRO A 13 -11.89 1.34 -7.29
N LEU A 14 -11.23 0.28 -6.81
CA LEU A 14 -9.97 -0.24 -7.39
C LEU A 14 -10.06 -0.53 -8.89
N THR A 15 -11.26 -0.76 -9.39
CA THR A 15 -11.56 -1.02 -10.80
C THR A 15 -11.94 0.25 -11.58
N ALA A 16 -11.70 1.46 -11.05
CA ALA A 16 -11.98 2.71 -11.76
C ALA A 16 -10.71 3.19 -12.50
N PRO A 17 -10.55 2.87 -13.80
CA PRO A 17 -9.29 3.08 -14.50
C PRO A 17 -8.88 4.55 -14.67
N ASN A 18 -9.83 5.47 -14.49
CA ASN A 18 -9.63 6.91 -14.66
C ASN A 18 -9.55 7.67 -13.33
N LEU A 19 -9.51 6.96 -12.20
CA LEU A 19 -9.46 7.59 -10.89
C LEU A 19 -8.05 8.13 -10.61
N ILE A 20 -7.96 9.42 -10.32
CA ILE A 20 -6.71 10.07 -9.90
C ILE A 20 -6.69 10.11 -8.36
N VAL A 21 -5.76 9.38 -7.74
CA VAL A 21 -5.53 9.45 -6.28
C VAL A 21 -4.79 10.75 -5.95
N ASP A 22 -5.46 11.65 -5.23
CA ASP A 22 -4.81 12.83 -4.67
C ASP A 22 -4.20 12.50 -3.29
N ALA A 23 -2.89 12.28 -3.27
CA ALA A 23 -2.14 11.99 -2.04
C ALA A 23 -2.26 13.10 -0.98
N SER A 24 -2.57 14.34 -1.38
CA SER A 24 -2.76 15.46 -0.45
C SER A 24 -3.98 15.31 0.45
N ARG A 25 -4.93 14.46 0.04
CA ARG A 25 -6.15 14.15 0.80
C ARG A 25 -5.96 13.03 1.81
N SER A 26 -4.79 12.39 1.84
CA SER A 26 -4.45 11.39 2.86
C SER A 26 -4.41 12.02 4.25
N ILE A 27 -4.94 11.31 5.26
CA ILE A 27 -4.85 11.72 6.67
C ILE A 27 -3.39 11.91 7.11
N TYR A 28 -2.47 11.15 6.51
CA TYR A 28 -1.05 11.20 6.79
C TYR A 28 -0.37 12.41 6.15
N TYR A 29 -0.99 13.05 5.14
CA TYR A 29 -0.38 14.18 4.43
C TYR A 29 -0.20 15.43 5.29
N ARG A 30 -0.89 15.52 6.43
CA ARG A 30 -0.70 16.58 7.44
C ARG A 30 0.66 16.47 8.16
N ASN A 31 1.28 15.30 8.13
CA ASN A 31 2.61 15.07 8.70
C ASN A 31 3.69 15.54 7.70
N LEU A 32 4.55 16.47 8.13
CA LEU A 32 5.58 17.06 7.26
C LEU A 32 6.63 16.06 6.81
N GLN A 33 7.01 15.12 7.67
CA GLN A 33 7.95 14.05 7.36
C GLN A 33 7.36 13.12 6.30
N TYR A 34 6.11 12.69 6.47
CA TYR A 34 5.39 11.88 5.48
C TYR A 34 5.27 12.61 4.13
N ARG A 35 4.90 13.89 4.13
CA ARG A 35 4.80 14.69 2.90
C ARG A 35 6.13 14.73 2.13
N SER A 36 7.24 14.90 2.84
CA SER A 36 8.57 14.97 2.24
C SER A 36 9.00 13.60 1.71
N ALA A 37 8.74 12.53 2.48
CA ALA A 37 9.00 11.15 2.07
C ALA A 37 8.22 10.76 0.81
N ILE A 38 6.93 11.09 0.72
CA ILE A 38 6.12 10.78 -0.46
C ILE A 38 6.65 11.46 -1.73
N HIS A 39 7.06 12.74 -1.66
CA HIS A 39 7.66 13.40 -2.82
C HIS A 39 8.98 12.75 -3.27
N GLU A 40 9.81 12.30 -2.33
CA GLU A 40 11.03 11.55 -2.63
C GLU A 40 10.72 10.21 -3.29
N LEU A 41 9.73 9.48 -2.75
CA LEU A 41 9.28 8.21 -3.29
C LEU A 41 8.83 8.37 -4.75
N HIS A 42 7.98 9.36 -5.06
CA HIS A 42 7.57 9.65 -6.43
C HIS A 42 8.76 9.92 -7.37
N ARG A 43 9.79 10.64 -6.88
CA ARG A 43 11.00 10.90 -7.68
C ARG A 43 11.77 9.62 -7.98
N ARG A 44 11.89 8.72 -7.00
CA ARG A 44 12.58 7.43 -7.15
C ARG A 44 11.82 6.46 -8.07
N LEU A 45 10.50 6.55 -8.10
CA LEU A 45 9.64 5.79 -9.02
C LEU A 45 9.57 6.43 -10.42
N GLN A 46 10.65 7.10 -10.85
CA GLN A 46 10.78 7.70 -12.19
C GLN A 46 9.65 8.69 -12.56
N GLY A 47 9.04 9.33 -11.56
CA GLY A 47 7.97 10.31 -11.77
C GLY A 47 6.56 9.73 -11.82
N GLU A 48 6.37 8.44 -11.50
CA GLU A 48 5.01 7.90 -11.34
C GLU A 48 4.24 8.73 -10.33
N THR A 49 3.07 9.21 -10.74
CA THR A 49 2.24 10.10 -9.91
C THR A 49 1.25 9.35 -9.04
N GLN A 50 1.03 8.06 -9.33
CA GLN A 50 0.07 7.22 -8.63
C GLN A 50 0.53 5.78 -8.60
N PHE A 51 0.29 5.12 -7.47
CA PHE A 51 0.55 3.71 -7.27
C PHE A 51 -0.29 3.20 -6.12
N LEU A 52 -0.45 1.89 -6.05
CA LEU A 52 -1.19 1.19 -5.04
C LEU A 52 -0.22 0.56 -4.04
N TRP A 53 -0.46 0.84 -2.76
CA TRP A 53 0.28 0.24 -1.65
C TRP A 53 -0.28 -1.16 -1.40
N CYS A 54 0.56 -2.18 -1.58
CA CYS A 54 0.17 -3.57 -1.36
C CYS A 54 1.16 -4.26 -0.43
N LEU A 55 0.69 -5.17 0.41
CA LEU A 55 1.56 -6.09 1.15
C LEU A 55 1.79 -7.36 0.33
N THR A 56 2.93 -8.03 0.55
CA THR A 56 3.22 -9.35 -0.05
C THR A 56 2.86 -10.51 0.89
N SER A 57 2.18 -10.22 1.99
CA SER A 57 1.62 -11.21 2.91
C SER A 57 0.16 -10.87 3.20
N GLN A 58 -0.67 -11.90 3.33
CA GLN A 58 -2.09 -11.75 3.65
C GLN A 58 -2.31 -11.48 5.14
N ASN A 59 -3.40 -10.79 5.52
CA ASN A 59 -3.83 -10.58 6.92
C ASN A 59 -2.82 -9.81 7.80
N THR A 60 -1.87 -9.11 7.20
CA THR A 60 -0.83 -8.34 7.91
C THR A 60 -1.23 -6.89 8.19
N PHE A 61 -2.31 -6.40 7.56
CA PHE A 61 -2.86 -5.08 7.86
C PHE A 61 -3.46 -5.04 9.27
N GLN A 62 -2.79 -4.33 10.17
CA GLN A 62 -3.31 -4.08 11.51
C GLN A 62 -4.36 -2.96 11.49
N ARG A 63 -5.59 -3.29 11.88
CA ARG A 63 -6.68 -2.32 12.11
C ARG A 63 -6.34 -1.48 13.33
N HIS A 64 -5.65 -0.36 13.15
CA HIS A 64 -5.24 0.44 14.30
C HIS A 64 -6.36 1.33 14.85
N CYS A 65 -7.23 1.92 14.02
CA CYS A 65 -8.20 2.91 14.50
C CYS A 65 -9.48 3.05 13.66
N GLU A 66 -9.68 2.28 12.59
CA GLU A 66 -10.77 2.53 11.64
C GLU A 66 -12.03 1.75 12.02
N SER A 67 -13.13 2.47 12.28
CA SER A 67 -14.44 1.90 12.61
C SER A 67 -15.22 1.41 11.39
N ILE A 68 -14.53 1.09 10.29
CA ILE A 68 -15.15 0.84 8.99
C ILE A 68 -14.69 -0.51 8.42
N ASP A 69 -15.59 -1.20 7.73
CA ASP A 69 -15.31 -2.46 7.06
C ASP A 69 -14.35 -2.24 5.89
N LEU A 70 -13.15 -2.79 6.03
CA LEU A 70 -12.16 -2.88 4.96
C LEU A 70 -12.38 -4.18 4.17
N ILE A 71 -12.34 -4.09 2.84
CA ILE A 71 -12.25 -5.23 1.93
C ILE A 71 -10.77 -5.44 1.60
N GLU A 72 -10.26 -6.65 1.82
CA GLU A 72 -8.93 -7.04 1.35
C GLU A 72 -9.05 -7.50 -0.10
N TRP A 73 -8.27 -6.93 -1.00
CA TRP A 73 -8.24 -7.38 -2.38
C TRP A 73 -7.02 -8.27 -2.60
N ASP A 74 -7.24 -9.50 -3.08
CA ASP A 74 -6.20 -10.38 -3.62
C ASP A 74 -5.95 -9.96 -5.06
N LEU A 75 -4.73 -9.50 -5.31
CA LEU A 75 -4.29 -9.04 -6.62
C LEU A 75 -3.24 -10.01 -7.17
N ASP A 76 -3.54 -10.68 -8.29
CA ASP A 76 -2.54 -11.44 -9.06
C ASP A 76 -1.89 -10.55 -10.12
N VAL A 77 -0.89 -9.79 -9.69
CA VAL A 77 -0.29 -8.69 -10.45
C VAL A 77 0.87 -9.19 -11.33
N PRO A 78 0.91 -8.93 -12.64
CA PRO A 78 2.08 -9.22 -13.46
C PRO A 78 3.33 -8.49 -12.96
N ASN A 79 4.51 -9.12 -13.01
CA ASN A 79 5.75 -8.49 -12.53
C ASN A 79 6.07 -7.15 -13.23
N THR A 80 5.60 -6.95 -14.48
CA THR A 80 5.76 -5.70 -15.23
C THR A 80 4.94 -4.52 -14.67
N GLN A 81 4.01 -4.79 -13.75
CA GLN A 81 3.18 -3.79 -13.07
C GLN A 81 3.66 -3.52 -11.64
N ILE A 82 4.64 -4.28 -11.14
CA ILE A 82 5.31 -4.01 -9.87
C ILE A 82 6.36 -2.93 -10.13
N LEU A 83 6.19 -1.76 -9.52
CA LEU A 83 7.15 -0.66 -9.62
C LEU A 83 8.41 -0.95 -8.81
N THR A 84 8.22 -1.43 -7.59
CA THR A 84 9.30 -1.81 -6.68
C THR A 84 8.74 -2.64 -5.53
N LEU A 85 9.61 -3.39 -4.86
CA LEU A 85 9.34 -3.95 -3.54
C LEU A 85 10.04 -3.08 -2.49
N TYR A 86 9.41 -2.95 -1.33
CA TYR A 86 9.96 -2.16 -0.23
C TYR A 86 9.77 -2.89 1.10
N ARG A 87 10.64 -2.60 2.05
CA ARG A 87 10.53 -3.10 3.41
C ARG A 87 9.66 -2.15 4.24
N GLU A 88 8.65 -2.70 4.90
CA GLU A 88 7.71 -1.92 5.73
C GLU A 88 8.40 -1.23 6.90
N ASP A 89 9.35 -1.91 7.56
CA ASP A 89 10.12 -1.35 8.69
C ASP A 89 11.00 -0.16 8.28
N ALA A 90 11.67 -0.28 7.13
CA ALA A 90 12.51 0.78 6.59
C ALA A 90 11.66 1.96 6.13
N TRP A 91 10.55 1.70 5.43
CA TRP A 91 9.57 2.74 5.08
C TRP A 91 9.05 3.46 6.32
N GLU A 92 8.72 2.72 7.38
CA GLU A 92 8.27 3.26 8.66
C GLU A 92 9.28 4.25 9.25
N ASN A 93 10.57 3.92 9.17
CA ASN A 93 11.62 4.81 9.62
C ASN A 93 11.77 6.05 8.72
N ILE A 94 11.62 5.91 7.41
CA ILE A 94 11.65 7.03 6.46
C ILE A 94 10.51 8.02 6.73
N TYR A 95 9.24 7.54 6.76
CA TYR A 95 8.10 8.46 6.84
C TYR A 95 7.95 9.12 8.22
N HIS A 96 8.48 8.49 9.29
CA HIS A 96 8.60 9.12 10.61
C HIS A 96 9.83 10.04 10.74
N GLY A 97 10.68 10.16 9.71
CA GLY A 97 11.89 10.98 9.75
C GLY A 97 12.99 10.42 10.67
N ARG A 98 12.94 9.12 10.98
CA ARG A 98 13.94 8.40 11.78
C ARG A 98 15.12 7.89 10.95
N SER A 99 14.96 7.83 9.62
CA SER A 99 16.01 7.43 8.67
C SER A 99 15.94 8.29 7.40
N SER A 100 17.08 8.35 6.69
CA SER A 100 17.17 8.85 5.31
C SER A 100 17.83 7.83 4.38
N ASP A 101 17.99 6.57 4.83
CA ASP A 101 18.54 5.48 4.05
C ASP A 101 17.46 4.84 3.17
N TRP A 102 17.29 5.44 2.00
CA TRP A 102 16.34 4.99 1.00
C TRP A 102 16.76 3.71 0.29
N ASP A 103 18.05 3.43 0.22
CA ASP A 103 18.55 2.26 -0.49
C ASP A 103 18.24 1.00 0.32
N ALA A 104 18.28 1.09 1.66
CA ALA A 104 17.78 0.06 2.57
C ALA A 104 16.25 -0.12 2.54
N THR A 105 15.51 0.83 1.98
CA THR A 105 14.05 0.76 1.88
C THR A 105 13.59 -0.17 0.76
N PHE A 106 14.31 -0.20 -0.36
CA PHE A 106 13.93 -1.02 -1.52
C PHE A 106 14.60 -2.39 -1.49
N THR A 107 13.92 -3.37 -2.07
CA THR A 107 14.42 -4.75 -2.15
C THR A 107 13.97 -5.42 -3.44
N GLU A 108 14.60 -6.54 -3.78
CA GLU A 108 14.24 -7.38 -4.93
C GLU A 108 13.57 -8.68 -4.50
N THR A 109 13.48 -8.94 -3.19
CA THR A 109 13.01 -10.20 -2.62
C THR A 109 11.71 -10.04 -1.84
N VAL A 110 10.79 -10.99 -2.05
CA VAL A 110 9.53 -11.10 -1.29
C VAL A 110 9.78 -11.75 0.06
N ALA A 111 9.22 -11.17 1.14
CA ALA A 111 9.33 -11.66 2.52
C ALA A 111 8.18 -11.11 3.40
N GLU A 112 8.06 -11.61 4.64
CA GLU A 112 6.95 -11.28 5.57
C GLU A 112 6.82 -9.77 5.90
N ASN A 113 7.92 -9.01 5.83
CA ASN A 113 7.97 -7.57 6.08
C ASN A 113 8.14 -6.73 4.81
N VAL A 114 7.76 -7.29 3.66
CA VAL A 114 7.91 -6.64 2.35
C VAL A 114 6.54 -6.34 1.77
N GLY A 115 6.39 -5.13 1.26
CA GLY A 115 5.28 -4.75 0.41
C GLY A 115 5.73 -4.50 -1.02
N ALA A 116 4.74 -4.23 -1.87
CA ALA A 116 4.91 -3.92 -3.29
C ALA A 116 4.15 -2.64 -3.62
N LEU A 117 4.80 -1.75 -4.38
CA LEU A 117 4.13 -0.62 -5.01
C LEU A 117 3.72 -1.03 -6.41
N VAL A 118 2.41 -0.98 -6.67
CA VAL A 118 1.83 -1.49 -7.91
C VAL A 118 1.33 -0.33 -8.77
N ARG A 119 1.57 -0.39 -10.09
CA ARG A 119 1.02 0.59 -11.03
C ARG A 119 -0.50 0.58 -11.01
N VAL A 120 -1.09 1.77 -11.13
CA VAL A 120 -2.53 1.95 -11.33
C VAL A 120 -2.79 2.58 -12.70
N PRO A 121 -3.93 2.27 -13.35
CA PRO A 121 -5.03 1.43 -12.85
C PRO A 121 -4.76 -0.07 -12.93
N ILE A 122 -5.39 -0.85 -12.03
CA ILE A 122 -5.30 -2.31 -12.07
C ILE A 122 -6.36 -2.90 -13.00
N ALA A 123 -6.04 -4.01 -13.69
CA ALA A 123 -7.01 -4.72 -14.49
C ALA A 123 -7.99 -5.48 -13.57
N PRO A 124 -9.31 -5.44 -13.83
CA PRO A 124 -10.28 -6.19 -13.03
C PRO A 124 -10.01 -7.70 -12.98
N SER A 125 -9.39 -8.26 -14.03
CA SER A 125 -9.02 -9.68 -14.08
C SER A 125 -7.95 -10.08 -13.07
N TRP A 126 -7.24 -9.12 -12.48
CA TRP A 126 -6.25 -9.39 -11.43
C TRP A 126 -6.85 -9.32 -10.03
N ALA A 127 -8.05 -8.75 -9.87
CA ALA A 127 -8.55 -8.28 -8.59
C ALA A 127 -9.74 -9.12 -8.11
N THR A 128 -9.56 -9.81 -6.99
CA THR A 128 -10.64 -10.56 -6.32
C THR A 128 -10.87 -10.00 -4.91
N PRO A 129 -12.08 -9.53 -4.57
CA PRO A 129 -12.36 -9.04 -3.23
C PRO A 129 -12.54 -10.21 -2.25
N HIS A 130 -11.87 -10.12 -1.10
CA HIS A 130 -11.99 -11.04 0.02
C HIS A 130 -12.53 -10.29 1.24
N TRP A 131 -13.53 -10.89 1.89
CA TRP A 131 -14.04 -10.40 3.17
C TRP A 131 -13.10 -10.82 4.29
N ILE A 132 -12.52 -9.85 5.00
CA ILE A 132 -11.75 -10.14 6.21
C ILE A 132 -12.74 -10.46 7.33
N PRO A 133 -12.74 -11.67 7.91
CA PRO A 133 -13.58 -11.96 9.06
C PRO A 133 -13.17 -11.07 10.24
N VAL A 134 -14.14 -10.38 10.84
CA VAL A 134 -13.91 -9.55 12.03
C VAL A 134 -13.43 -10.47 13.16
N LYS A 135 -12.12 -10.41 13.47
CA LYS A 135 -11.58 -11.01 14.69
C LYS A 135 -11.93 -10.08 15.84
N TYR A 136 -13.07 -10.32 16.49
CA TYR A 136 -13.32 -9.75 17.80
C TYR A 136 -12.27 -10.32 18.77
N PRO A 137 -11.60 -9.49 19.59
CA PRO A 137 -10.90 -10.03 20.74
C PRO A 137 -11.96 -10.74 21.60
N THR A 138 -11.88 -12.06 21.67
CA THR A 138 -12.56 -12.81 22.72
C THR A 138 -11.94 -12.34 24.03
N HIS A 139 -12.63 -11.46 24.74
CA HIS A 139 -12.35 -11.21 26.15
C HIS A 139 -12.55 -12.56 26.87
N GLY A 140 -11.43 -13.24 27.13
CA GLY A 140 -11.34 -14.35 28.06
C GLY A 140 -11.00 -13.85 29.45
#